data_AF-H8I8P6-F1
#
_entry.id   AF-H8I8P6-F1
#
_cell.length_a   1.000
_cell.length_b   1.000
_cell.length_c   1.000
_cell.angle_alpha   90.00
_cell.angle_beta   90.00
_cell.angle_gamma   90.00
#
_symmetry.space_group_name_H-M   'P 1'
#
loop_
_entity.id
_entity.type
_entity.pdbx_description
1 polymer ?
#
loop_
_entity_poly.entity_id
_entity_poly.type
_entity_poly.pdbx_seq_one_letter_code
_entity_poly.pdbx_strand_id
1 'polypeptide(L)'
;MGLTSKEWSVLLYFIEREGYAPVGSPQQKPFISYPAKIERDLGGDVSRGWAAKICEGFEKKGILGRIMVRPPRQSHTTAHYYLKRDLPAFRQVVRHVMACVRPADMHALFGYRYFSGMACESIIREALYEKGVEMRRTIRLPFWDTPDARLLFERYAKASGIEEDFDGYMSGLINKKDHECQEFDEISLRLPVFPDSMPKEEREKAFESLNKEELEKYPFIRFDSSGVKDHYQRYERQKLILPIMALIQVSPCAMAEFINGDWKPLDRTPRFDPEGTGTMEYLLFRLLFKALNDLAATRSIDGEGIARMAWLRKSNNVVSDDGGDALLTIVLNDGRRLYFDGGFDTDHDMGSRPEEDMDYWVRTWTGFDEDLCRGLLFKAEDVKDASALIRRLKDPCDRVASHIARKFSFEAQRIISYVDADGTPSPSLVRRLVDEINEVVMGECVYDEITFKDVALSASTLTLLRNKLSGGGATFEDYVLNHALLSDAFAGCLTHTII
;
A
#
# COMPACT_ATOMS: atom_id res chain seq x y z
N MET A 1 6.12 32.82 8.68
CA MET A 1 6.70 33.86 7.81
C MET A 1 6.79 33.31 6.40
N GLY A 2 6.25 34.02 5.41
CA GLY A 2 6.35 33.63 4.00
C GLY A 2 7.78 33.73 3.48
N LEU A 3 8.08 33.03 2.38
CA LEU A 3 9.34 33.19 1.67
C LEU A 3 9.32 34.52 0.90
N THR A 4 10.47 35.18 0.80
CA THR A 4 10.65 36.26 -0.17
C THR A 4 10.58 35.72 -1.61
N SER A 5 10.29 36.57 -2.58
CA SER A 5 10.27 36.16 -4.00
C SER A 5 11.57 35.47 -4.44
N LYS A 6 12.73 35.94 -3.98
CA LYS A 6 14.03 35.32 -4.29
C LYS A 6 14.22 33.96 -3.60
N GLU A 7 13.81 33.83 -2.34
CA GLU A 7 13.83 32.52 -1.66
C GLU A 7 12.93 31.52 -2.38
N TRP A 8 11.73 31.95 -2.79
CA TRP A 8 10.81 31.12 -3.57
C TRP A 8 11.42 30.67 -4.89
N SER A 9 12.01 31.57 -5.67
CA SER A 9 12.68 31.20 -6.94
C SER A 9 13.79 30.17 -6.76
N VAL A 10 14.58 30.27 -5.68
CA VAL A 10 15.63 29.28 -5.39
C VAL A 10 15.02 27.94 -4.97
N LEU A 11 13.97 27.93 -4.14
CA LEU A 11 13.29 26.68 -3.74
C LEU A 11 12.66 25.99 -4.95
N LEU A 12 11.93 26.75 -5.76
CA LEU A 12 11.29 26.27 -6.99
C LEU A 12 12.34 25.69 -7.95
N TYR A 13 13.49 26.35 -8.11
CA TYR A 13 14.60 25.82 -8.90
C TYR A 13 15.03 24.42 -8.44
N PHE A 14 15.13 24.14 -7.14
CA PHE A 14 15.46 22.79 -6.69
C PHE A 14 14.33 21.78 -6.97
N ILE A 15 13.07 22.16 -6.75
CA ILE A 15 11.89 21.31 -6.97
C ILE A 15 11.81 20.89 -8.44
N GLU A 16 11.86 21.86 -9.36
CA GLU A 16 11.77 21.62 -10.80
C GLU A 16 12.96 20.79 -11.30
N ARG A 17 14.17 21.08 -10.80
CA ARG A 17 15.40 20.41 -11.25
C ARG A 17 15.53 18.97 -10.78
N GLU A 18 14.89 18.62 -9.66
CA GLU A 18 14.79 17.23 -9.22
C GLU A 18 14.08 16.36 -10.29
N GLY A 19 13.14 16.95 -11.06
CA GLY A 19 12.37 16.27 -12.11
C GLY A 19 13.15 15.90 -13.38
N TYR A 20 14.25 16.58 -13.70
CA TYR A 20 14.96 16.35 -14.97
C TYR A 20 15.91 15.14 -14.95
N ALA A 21 16.01 14.42 -13.83
CA ALA A 21 16.85 13.24 -13.76
C ALA A 21 16.15 12.07 -14.52
N PRO A 22 16.86 11.32 -15.39
CA PRO A 22 16.22 10.33 -16.26
C PRO A 22 15.44 9.28 -15.46
N VAL A 23 14.20 9.03 -15.84
CA VAL A 23 13.32 8.04 -15.19
C VAL A 23 13.96 6.65 -15.30
N GLY A 24 14.00 5.90 -14.19
CA GLY A 24 14.41 4.48 -14.19
C GLY A 24 15.78 4.14 -13.56
N SER A 25 16.51 5.09 -12.96
CA SER A 25 17.74 4.71 -12.22
C SER A 25 17.42 4.29 -10.77
N PRO A 26 17.73 3.05 -10.33
CA PRO A 26 17.37 2.52 -9.00
C PRO A 26 18.01 3.26 -7.81
N GLN A 27 19.03 4.09 -8.07
CA GLN A 27 19.74 4.88 -7.06
C GLN A 27 19.88 6.33 -7.55
N GLN A 28 18.76 6.97 -7.78
CA GLN A 28 18.76 8.33 -8.31
C GLN A 28 19.31 9.29 -7.25
N LYS A 29 20.56 9.72 -7.45
CA LYS A 29 21.19 10.75 -6.62
C LYS A 29 20.33 12.02 -6.65
N PRO A 30 20.17 12.71 -5.52
CA PRO A 30 19.40 13.94 -5.47
C PRO A 30 20.01 14.99 -6.40
N PHE A 31 19.19 15.92 -6.90
CA PHE A 31 19.73 17.02 -7.69
C PHE A 31 20.60 17.92 -6.81
N ILE A 32 21.84 18.09 -7.25
CA ILE A 32 22.83 18.88 -6.53
C ILE A 32 23.15 20.16 -7.32
N SER A 33 23.11 21.29 -6.64
CA SER A 33 23.46 22.60 -7.21
C SER A 33 24.36 23.41 -6.27
N TYR A 34 24.93 24.50 -6.76
CA TYR A 34 25.77 25.42 -6.00
C TYR A 34 25.46 26.88 -6.42
N PRO A 35 25.77 27.89 -5.60
CA PRO A 35 25.28 29.26 -5.80
C PRO A 35 25.58 29.87 -7.17
N ALA A 36 26.76 29.63 -7.74
CA ALA A 36 27.12 30.16 -9.07
C ALA A 36 26.34 29.47 -10.21
N LYS A 37 25.95 28.21 -10.05
CA LYS A 37 25.07 27.51 -11.00
C LYS A 37 23.64 28.05 -10.90
N ILE A 38 23.14 28.27 -9.68
CA ILE A 38 21.79 28.82 -9.44
C ILE A 38 21.65 30.21 -10.09
N GLU A 39 22.62 31.11 -9.86
CA GLU A 39 22.64 32.45 -10.49
C GLU A 39 22.52 32.38 -12.02
N ARG A 40 23.33 31.51 -12.64
CA ARG A 40 23.34 31.34 -14.10
C ARG A 40 22.01 30.77 -14.60
N ASP A 41 21.51 29.73 -13.94
CA ASP A 41 20.33 29.00 -14.39
C ASP A 41 19.03 29.81 -14.13
N LEU A 42 19.05 30.78 -13.19
CA LEU A 42 17.98 31.76 -12.93
C LEU A 42 18.19 33.11 -13.65
N GLY A 43 19.04 33.16 -14.68
CA GLY A 43 19.19 34.36 -15.53
C GLY A 43 19.69 35.62 -14.81
N GLY A 44 20.29 35.50 -13.62
CA GLY A 44 20.77 36.63 -12.82
C GLY A 44 19.75 37.26 -11.87
N ASP A 45 18.50 36.77 -11.82
CA ASP A 45 17.47 37.28 -10.88
C ASP A 45 17.89 37.14 -9.41
N VAL A 46 18.69 36.12 -9.14
CA VAL A 46 19.33 35.86 -7.85
C VAL A 46 20.84 35.86 -8.04
N SER A 47 21.52 36.91 -7.57
CA SER A 47 22.99 36.95 -7.63
C SER A 47 23.61 35.83 -6.81
N ARG A 48 24.84 35.44 -7.15
CA ARG A 48 25.58 34.37 -6.45
C ARG A 48 25.62 34.53 -4.94
N GLY A 49 25.88 35.76 -4.47
CA GLY A 49 25.95 36.06 -3.04
C GLY A 49 24.60 35.88 -2.34
N TRP A 50 23.51 36.22 -3.03
CA TRP A 50 22.15 35.98 -2.53
C TRP A 50 21.79 34.50 -2.56
N ALA A 51 22.11 33.78 -3.63
CA ALA A 51 21.88 32.35 -3.73
C ALA A 51 22.59 31.59 -2.61
N ALA A 52 23.85 31.96 -2.30
CA ALA A 52 24.59 31.37 -1.18
C ALA A 52 23.88 31.61 0.17
N LYS A 53 23.49 32.85 0.47
CA LYS A 53 22.77 33.19 1.70
C LYS A 53 21.42 32.48 1.81
N ILE A 54 20.68 32.37 0.71
CA ILE A 54 19.40 31.66 0.67
C ILE A 54 19.61 30.17 0.92
N CYS A 55 20.57 29.54 0.25
CA CYS A 55 20.86 28.11 0.47
C CYS A 55 21.30 27.83 1.91
N GLU A 56 22.16 28.66 2.50
CA GLU A 56 22.53 28.56 3.92
C GLU A 56 21.31 28.77 4.84
N GLY A 57 20.40 29.66 4.48
CA GLY A 57 19.14 29.86 5.18
C GLY A 57 18.24 28.62 5.13
N PHE A 58 18.10 28.00 3.95
CA PHE A 58 17.33 26.76 3.79
C PHE A 58 17.99 25.55 4.45
N GLU A 59 19.32 25.47 4.46
CA GLU A 59 20.07 24.48 5.23
C GLU A 59 19.76 24.61 6.73
N LYS A 60 19.82 25.84 7.29
CA LYS A 60 19.46 26.10 8.69
C LYS A 60 18.00 25.80 9.01
N LYS A 61 17.09 25.99 8.05
CA LYS A 61 15.67 25.61 8.17
C LYS A 61 15.44 24.10 8.00
N GLY A 62 16.47 23.32 7.68
CA GLY A 62 16.38 21.89 7.46
C GLY A 62 15.75 21.48 6.12
N ILE A 63 15.62 22.40 5.16
CA ILE A 63 15.04 22.15 3.82
C ILE A 63 16.10 21.58 2.87
N LEU A 64 17.29 22.17 2.87
CA LEU A 64 18.41 21.72 2.04
C LEU A 64 19.46 20.97 2.86
N GLY A 65 20.04 19.94 2.28
CA GLY A 65 21.29 19.33 2.75
C GLY A 65 22.49 20.02 2.10
N ARG A 66 23.67 19.85 2.71
CA ARG A 66 24.91 20.43 2.21
C ARG A 66 26.00 19.36 2.12
N ILE A 67 26.73 19.37 1.02
CA ILE A 67 27.95 18.59 0.83
C ILE A 67 29.07 19.51 0.32
N MET A 68 30.30 19.24 0.74
CA MET A 68 31.48 19.95 0.24
C MET A 68 32.07 19.13 -0.90
N VAL A 69 32.08 19.68 -2.11
CA VAL A 69 32.64 19.02 -3.29
C VAL A 69 33.91 19.76 -3.70
N ARG A 70 34.96 19.03 -4.10
CA ARG A 70 36.14 19.61 -4.73
C ARG A 70 36.07 19.35 -6.23
N PRO A 71 35.68 20.32 -7.07
CA PRO A 71 35.66 20.13 -8.51
C PRO A 71 37.07 19.82 -9.03
N PRO A 72 37.23 18.93 -10.05
CA PRO A 72 38.55 18.52 -10.54
C PRO A 72 39.48 19.66 -10.97
N ARG A 73 38.91 20.81 -11.34
CA ARG A 73 39.63 21.98 -11.84
C ARG A 73 39.76 23.12 -10.83
N GLN A 74 39.32 22.94 -9.59
CA GLN A 74 39.38 23.97 -8.55
C GLN A 74 40.28 23.52 -7.38
N SER A 75 41.09 24.45 -6.89
CA SER A 75 41.94 24.26 -5.70
C SER A 75 41.13 24.19 -4.41
N HIS A 76 39.94 24.79 -4.39
CA HIS A 76 39.10 24.93 -3.20
C HIS A 76 37.84 24.06 -3.29
N THR A 77 37.33 23.65 -2.12
CA THR A 77 36.01 23.01 -2.01
C THR A 77 34.91 24.04 -2.15
N THR A 78 33.83 23.65 -2.79
CA THR A 78 32.61 24.46 -2.96
C THR A 78 31.45 23.79 -2.23
N ALA A 79 30.59 24.61 -1.62
CA ALA A 79 29.37 24.14 -0.98
C ALA A 79 28.30 23.83 -2.05
N HIS A 80 27.80 22.61 -2.00
CA HIS A 80 26.78 22.08 -2.88
C HIS A 80 25.56 21.70 -2.04
N TYR A 81 24.37 21.99 -2.55
CA TYR A 81 23.12 21.83 -1.85
C TYR A 81 22.17 20.92 -2.63
N TYR A 82 21.26 20.27 -1.91
CA TYR A 82 20.23 19.38 -2.45
C TYR A 82 18.99 19.39 -1.56
N LEU A 83 17.82 19.08 -2.11
CA LEU A 83 16.59 18.94 -1.31
C LEU A 83 16.67 17.71 -0.42
N LYS A 84 16.43 17.89 0.89
CA LYS A 84 16.32 16.77 1.81
C LYS A 84 15.03 16.01 1.53
N ARG A 85 15.10 14.69 1.76
CA ARG A 85 14.02 13.73 1.54
C ARG A 85 13.55 13.08 2.84
N ASP A 86 13.62 13.82 3.94
CA ASP A 86 13.05 13.41 5.22
C ASP A 86 11.74 14.15 5.49
N LEU A 87 10.89 13.59 6.36
CA LEU A 87 9.58 14.16 6.67
C LEU A 87 9.64 15.62 7.19
N PRO A 88 10.58 16.03 8.07
CA PRO A 88 10.69 17.42 8.51
C PRO A 88 10.95 18.39 7.36
N ALA A 89 11.86 18.08 6.44
CA ALA A 89 12.12 18.90 5.26
C ALA A 89 10.88 18.97 4.36
N PHE A 90 10.25 17.82 4.12
CA PHE A 90 9.08 17.71 3.26
C PHE A 90 7.92 18.59 3.75
N ARG A 91 7.64 18.58 5.07
CA ARG A 91 6.65 19.46 5.70
C ARG A 91 6.90 20.93 5.41
N GLN A 92 8.15 21.37 5.54
CA GLN A 92 8.52 22.77 5.27
C GLN A 92 8.33 23.12 3.80
N VAL A 93 8.72 22.24 2.88
CA VAL A 93 8.52 22.45 1.44
C VAL A 93 7.03 22.55 1.11
N VAL A 94 6.23 21.56 1.51
CA VAL A 94 4.77 21.57 1.30
C VAL A 94 4.15 22.84 1.88
N ARG A 95 4.50 23.23 3.10
CA ARG A 95 3.98 24.46 3.72
C ARG A 95 4.33 25.72 2.94
N HIS A 96 5.58 25.84 2.47
CA HIS A 96 6.02 27.00 1.69
C HIS A 96 5.32 27.05 0.34
N VAL A 97 5.14 25.91 -0.31
CA VAL A 97 4.44 25.79 -1.59
C VAL A 97 2.98 26.20 -1.45
N MET A 98 2.26 25.63 -0.47
CA MET A 98 0.86 25.95 -0.21
C MET A 98 0.65 27.44 0.11
N ALA A 99 1.66 28.11 0.67
CA ALA A 99 1.60 29.54 0.98
C ALA A 99 1.96 30.46 -0.21
N CYS A 100 2.69 29.97 -1.21
CA CYS A 100 3.23 30.79 -2.30
C CYS A 100 2.57 30.54 -3.66
N VAL A 101 1.84 29.44 -3.82
CA VAL A 101 1.32 28.98 -5.12
C VAL A 101 -0.20 29.10 -5.15
N ARG A 102 -0.75 29.57 -6.27
CA ARG A 102 -2.20 29.65 -6.46
C ARG A 102 -2.75 28.22 -6.60
N PRO A 103 -3.96 27.93 -6.10
CA PRO A 103 -4.54 26.59 -6.20
C PRO A 103 -4.52 25.96 -7.60
N ALA A 104 -4.76 26.76 -8.65
CA ALA A 104 -4.74 26.30 -10.04
C ALA A 104 -3.35 25.83 -10.52
N ASP A 105 -2.27 26.37 -9.95
CA ASP A 105 -0.89 26.02 -10.31
C ASP A 105 -0.32 24.90 -9.41
N MET A 106 -1.03 24.51 -8.34
CA MET A 106 -0.54 23.52 -7.38
C MET A 106 -0.37 22.14 -8.01
N HIS A 107 -1.31 21.69 -8.84
CA HIS A 107 -1.21 20.37 -9.48
C HIS A 107 0.06 20.24 -10.32
N ALA A 108 0.31 21.18 -11.24
CA ALA A 108 1.52 21.16 -12.06
C ALA A 108 2.82 21.08 -11.23
N LEU A 109 2.85 21.75 -10.07
CA LEU A 109 4.00 21.73 -9.18
C LEU A 109 4.11 20.42 -8.36
N PHE A 110 3.00 19.88 -7.86
CA PHE A 110 2.98 18.60 -7.15
C PHE A 110 3.17 17.40 -8.09
N GLY A 111 2.99 17.60 -9.39
CA GLY A 111 3.38 16.66 -10.43
C GLY A 111 4.89 16.52 -10.60
N TYR A 112 5.70 17.47 -10.11
CA TYR A 112 7.15 17.31 -10.15
C TYR A 112 7.59 16.14 -9.29
N ARG A 113 8.58 15.43 -9.82
CA ARG A 113 9.24 14.29 -9.22
C ARG A 113 9.59 14.39 -7.73
N TYR A 114 9.91 15.59 -7.23
CA TYR A 114 10.17 15.75 -5.80
C TYR A 114 8.96 15.32 -4.97
N PHE A 115 7.75 15.77 -5.29
CA PHE A 115 6.55 15.43 -4.52
C PHE A 115 6.10 13.99 -4.76
N SER A 116 6.09 13.53 -6.02
CA SER A 116 5.73 12.14 -6.32
C SER A 116 6.70 11.14 -5.68
N GLY A 117 7.99 11.46 -5.63
CA GLY A 117 9.00 10.64 -4.93
C GLY A 117 8.93 10.69 -3.41
N MET A 118 8.41 11.79 -2.84
CA MET A 118 8.19 11.93 -1.39
C MET A 118 6.87 11.32 -0.93
N ALA A 119 5.90 11.14 -1.82
CA ALA A 119 4.67 10.40 -1.57
C ALA A 119 4.91 8.87 -1.65
N CYS A 120 5.81 8.38 -0.79
CA CYS A 120 6.22 6.98 -0.71
C CYS A 120 5.87 6.37 0.66
N GLU A 121 5.89 5.04 0.75
CA GLU A 121 5.49 4.29 1.95
C GLU A 121 6.29 4.72 3.19
N SER A 122 7.60 4.95 3.06
CA SER A 122 8.47 5.31 4.18
C SER A 122 8.07 6.63 4.86
N ILE A 123 7.79 7.67 4.06
CA ILE A 123 7.35 8.98 4.57
C ILE A 123 5.95 8.91 5.17
N ILE A 124 5.06 8.12 4.56
CA ILE A 124 3.72 7.90 5.10
C ILE A 124 3.81 7.22 6.47
N ARG A 125 4.62 6.17 6.60
CA ARG A 125 4.85 5.45 7.87
C ARG A 125 5.45 6.34 8.94
N GLU A 126 6.44 7.16 8.59
CA GLU A 126 7.04 8.14 9.50
C GLU A 126 6.00 9.15 10.00
N ALA A 127 5.14 9.66 9.11
CA ALA A 127 4.09 10.61 9.47
C ALA A 127 2.98 9.99 10.34
N LEU A 128 2.57 8.76 10.04
CA LEU A 128 1.60 8.01 10.83
C LEU A 128 2.15 7.68 12.23
N TYR A 129 3.42 7.24 12.31
CA TYR A 129 4.08 6.94 13.58
C TYR A 129 4.21 8.17 14.49
N GLU A 130 4.65 9.31 13.97
CA GLU A 130 4.71 10.56 14.75
C GLU A 130 3.35 11.01 15.29
N LYS A 131 2.27 10.59 14.64
CA LYS A 131 0.88 10.87 15.06
C LYS A 131 0.31 9.80 15.99
N GLY A 132 1.10 8.78 16.35
CA GLY A 132 0.69 7.69 17.23
C GLY A 132 -0.40 6.81 16.61
N VAL A 133 -0.39 6.65 15.28
CA VAL A 133 -1.37 5.82 14.59
C VAL A 133 -1.14 4.35 14.89
N GLU A 134 -2.22 3.65 15.22
CA GLU A 134 -2.30 2.20 15.36
C GLU A 134 -3.56 1.67 14.67
N MET A 135 -3.46 0.45 14.14
CA MET A 135 -4.61 -0.32 13.66
C MET A 135 -5.10 -1.22 14.80
N ARG A 136 -6.36 -1.07 15.22
CA ARG A 136 -6.99 -1.88 16.28
C ARG A 136 -7.72 -3.04 15.64
N ARG A 137 -6.97 -4.11 15.33
CA ARG A 137 -7.46 -5.20 14.49
C ARG A 137 -7.81 -6.42 15.30
N THR A 138 -8.89 -7.05 14.89
CA THR A 138 -9.22 -8.40 15.30
C THR A 138 -8.70 -9.43 14.31
N ILE A 139 -7.76 -10.28 14.73
CA ILE A 139 -7.16 -11.31 13.87
C ILE A 139 -7.78 -12.67 14.16
N ARG A 140 -8.63 -13.13 13.24
CA ARG A 140 -9.26 -14.46 13.33
C ARG A 140 -8.26 -15.58 13.10
N LEU A 141 -8.57 -16.77 13.63
CA LEU A 141 -7.77 -17.97 13.43
C LEU A 141 -7.29 -18.14 11.99
N PRO A 142 -8.14 -18.10 10.93
CA PRO A 142 -7.68 -18.34 9.57
C PRO A 142 -6.53 -17.46 9.07
N PHE A 143 -6.29 -16.29 9.68
CA PHE A 143 -5.22 -15.39 9.28
C PHE A 143 -3.84 -15.71 9.89
N TRP A 144 -3.73 -16.77 10.69
CA TRP A 144 -2.45 -17.22 11.23
C TRP A 144 -1.91 -18.39 10.38
N ASP A 145 -0.61 -18.64 10.39
CA ASP A 145 -0.07 -19.88 9.84
C ASP A 145 -0.54 -21.10 10.65
N THR A 146 -0.35 -22.31 10.13
CA THR A 146 -0.86 -23.54 10.76
C THR A 146 -0.28 -23.79 12.17
N PRO A 147 1.03 -23.64 12.42
CA PRO A 147 1.58 -23.80 13.77
C PRO A 147 0.97 -22.83 14.79
N ASP A 148 0.91 -21.53 14.49
CA ASP A 148 0.35 -20.54 15.41
C ASP A 148 -1.16 -20.76 15.59
N ALA A 149 -1.86 -21.17 14.53
CA ALA A 149 -3.27 -21.55 14.57
C ALA A 149 -3.59 -22.56 15.66
N ARG A 150 -2.79 -23.63 15.69
CA ARG A 150 -3.03 -24.80 16.52
C ARG A 150 -2.83 -24.41 17.98
N LEU A 151 -1.77 -23.66 18.27
CA LEU A 151 -1.51 -23.13 19.60
C LEU A 151 -2.65 -22.21 20.09
N LEU A 152 -3.17 -21.35 19.21
CA LEU A 152 -4.32 -20.49 19.51
C LEU A 152 -5.58 -21.29 19.78
N PHE A 153 -5.88 -22.24 18.91
CA PHE A 153 -7.04 -23.09 19.05
C PHE A 153 -6.97 -23.97 20.31
N GLU A 154 -5.84 -24.61 20.60
CA GLU A 154 -5.66 -25.45 21.79
C GLU A 154 -5.96 -24.68 23.08
N ARG A 155 -5.54 -23.40 23.14
CA ARG A 155 -5.81 -22.52 24.27
C ARG A 155 -7.29 -22.15 24.36
N TYR A 156 -7.89 -21.77 23.25
CA TYR A 156 -9.31 -21.46 23.19
C TYR A 156 -10.17 -22.68 23.55
N ALA A 157 -9.90 -23.84 22.94
CA ALA A 157 -10.63 -25.07 23.17
C ALA A 157 -10.57 -25.48 24.65
N LYS A 158 -9.40 -25.35 25.28
CA LYS A 158 -9.23 -25.57 26.72
C LYS A 158 -10.03 -24.58 27.58
N ALA A 159 -10.08 -23.31 27.21
CA ALA A 159 -10.82 -22.29 27.96
C ALA A 159 -12.34 -22.44 27.82
N SER A 160 -12.80 -22.84 26.63
CA SER A 160 -14.22 -22.96 26.27
C SER A 160 -14.79 -24.37 26.49
N GLY A 161 -13.97 -25.34 26.90
CA GLY A 161 -14.40 -26.74 27.08
C GLY A 161 -14.79 -27.42 25.78
N ILE A 162 -14.18 -27.03 24.65
CA ILE A 162 -14.43 -27.64 23.33
C ILE A 162 -13.61 -28.92 23.23
N GLU A 163 -14.30 -30.03 22.95
CA GLU A 163 -13.67 -31.35 22.78
C GLU A 163 -13.22 -31.62 21.33
N GLU A 164 -13.68 -30.79 20.38
CA GLU A 164 -13.29 -30.88 18.97
C GLU A 164 -11.80 -30.57 18.80
N ASP A 165 -11.10 -31.35 17.97
CA ASP A 165 -9.71 -31.04 17.61
C ASP A 165 -9.63 -29.89 16.60
N PHE A 166 -8.42 -29.39 16.38
CA PHE A 166 -8.22 -28.25 15.47
C PHE A 166 -8.71 -28.53 14.05
N ASP A 167 -8.54 -29.76 13.57
CA ASP A 167 -8.83 -30.12 12.19
C ASP A 167 -10.34 -30.27 11.95
N GLY A 168 -11.07 -30.85 12.91
CA GLY A 168 -12.52 -30.87 12.96
C GLY A 168 -13.08 -29.45 12.98
N TYR A 169 -12.57 -28.61 13.89
CA TYR A 169 -13.02 -27.23 14.04
C TYR A 169 -12.84 -26.42 12.76
N MET A 170 -11.65 -26.47 12.16
CA MET A 170 -11.36 -25.75 10.92
C MET A 170 -12.20 -26.26 9.74
N SER A 171 -12.44 -27.57 9.65
CA SER A 171 -13.33 -28.16 8.65
C SER A 171 -14.77 -27.66 8.83
N GLY A 172 -15.26 -27.62 10.07
CA GLY A 172 -16.58 -27.08 10.39
C GLY A 172 -16.69 -25.58 10.05
N LEU A 173 -15.64 -24.81 10.32
CA LEU A 173 -15.56 -23.38 10.02
C LEU A 173 -15.67 -23.10 8.51
N ILE A 174 -14.97 -23.88 7.70
CA ILE A 174 -14.88 -23.68 6.24
C ILE A 174 -16.14 -24.21 5.53
N ASN A 175 -16.79 -25.25 6.07
CA ASN A 175 -17.99 -25.83 5.49
C ASN A 175 -19.28 -25.06 5.80
N LYS A 176 -19.29 -24.16 6.79
CA LYS A 176 -20.44 -23.28 7.06
C LYS A 176 -20.62 -22.29 5.89
N LYS A 177 -21.75 -22.43 5.18
CA LYS A 177 -22.05 -21.78 3.89
C LYS A 177 -21.92 -20.25 3.86
N ASP A 178 -21.96 -19.59 5.00
CA ASP A 178 -22.00 -18.12 5.06
C ASP A 178 -20.80 -17.50 5.79
N HIS A 179 -19.77 -18.29 6.14
CA HIS A 179 -18.68 -17.82 7.02
C HIS A 179 -19.18 -17.12 8.30
N GLU A 180 -20.44 -17.36 8.68
CA GLU A 180 -21.03 -17.05 9.98
C GLU A 180 -20.34 -17.95 11.02
N CYS A 181 -19.08 -17.65 11.24
CA CYS A 181 -18.30 -18.22 12.30
C CYS A 181 -18.98 -17.78 13.59
N GLN A 182 -19.42 -18.74 14.40
CA GLN A 182 -19.74 -18.47 15.80
C GLN A 182 -18.59 -17.68 16.41
N GLU A 183 -18.93 -16.76 17.32
CA GLU A 183 -18.04 -15.91 18.12
C GLU A 183 -16.84 -16.71 18.66
N PHE A 184 -15.83 -16.88 17.83
CA PHE A 184 -14.54 -17.40 18.25
C PHE A 184 -13.82 -16.28 19.00
N ASP A 185 -12.87 -16.63 19.87
CA ASP A 185 -11.92 -15.68 20.47
C ASP A 185 -10.99 -15.11 19.38
N GLU A 186 -11.57 -14.22 18.61
CA GLU A 186 -10.97 -13.15 17.87
C GLU A 186 -9.88 -12.47 18.71
N ILE A 187 -8.63 -12.44 18.20
CA ILE A 187 -7.51 -11.82 18.95
C ILE A 187 -7.47 -10.34 18.61
N SER A 188 -7.79 -9.54 19.60
CA SER A 188 -7.79 -8.09 19.51
C SER A 188 -6.37 -7.56 19.72
N LEU A 189 -5.73 -7.05 18.67
CA LEU A 189 -4.37 -6.51 18.73
C LEU A 189 -4.32 -5.04 18.32
N ARG A 190 -3.57 -4.26 19.09
CA ARG A 190 -3.19 -2.89 18.80
C ARG A 190 -1.87 -2.92 18.02
N LEU A 191 -1.92 -2.59 16.75
CA LEU A 191 -0.82 -2.74 15.81
C LEU A 191 -0.32 -1.34 15.40
N PRO A 192 0.68 -0.78 16.10
CA PRO A 192 1.21 0.54 15.79
C PRO A 192 1.93 0.58 14.43
N VAL A 193 1.77 1.67 13.68
CA VAL A 193 2.49 1.85 12.42
C VAL A 193 3.95 2.19 12.71
N PHE A 194 4.89 1.44 12.14
CA PHE A 194 6.33 1.65 12.36
C PHE A 194 7.03 2.27 11.15
N PRO A 195 7.97 3.22 11.34
CA PRO A 195 8.89 3.65 10.31
C PRO A 195 9.86 2.54 9.92
N ASP A 196 10.26 2.48 8.64
CA ASP A 196 11.20 1.45 8.15
C ASP A 196 12.57 1.51 8.84
N SER A 197 12.98 2.70 9.29
CA SER A 197 14.25 2.94 9.97
C SER A 197 14.26 2.48 11.44
N MET A 198 13.12 2.14 12.04
CA MET A 198 13.06 1.75 13.44
C MET A 198 13.67 0.35 13.65
N PRO A 199 14.59 0.15 14.60
CA PRO A 199 15.14 -1.17 14.93
C PRO A 199 14.06 -2.18 15.34
N LYS A 200 14.28 -3.47 15.05
CA LYS A 200 13.29 -4.53 15.32
C LYS A 200 12.94 -4.62 16.80
N GLU A 201 13.94 -4.55 17.68
CA GLU A 201 13.79 -4.68 19.13
C GLU A 201 12.92 -3.55 19.72
N GLU A 202 12.99 -2.35 19.13
CA GLU A 202 12.15 -1.22 19.52
C GLU A 202 10.68 -1.44 19.10
N ARG A 203 10.46 -1.98 17.90
CA ARG A 203 9.12 -2.35 17.42
C ARG A 203 8.49 -3.42 18.30
N GLU A 204 9.25 -4.45 18.64
CA GLU A 204 8.83 -5.55 19.52
C GLU A 204 8.38 -5.01 20.88
N LYS A 205 9.21 -4.17 21.51
CA LYS A 205 8.89 -3.57 22.81
C LYS A 205 7.64 -2.68 22.75
N ALA A 206 7.48 -1.89 21.68
CA ALA A 206 6.31 -1.04 21.50
C ALA A 206 5.03 -1.88 21.32
N PHE A 207 5.10 -2.94 20.52
CA PHE A 207 4.01 -3.90 20.35
C PHE A 207 3.63 -4.58 21.68
N GLU A 208 4.62 -5.09 22.42
CA GLU A 208 4.39 -5.74 23.73
C GLU A 208 3.75 -4.78 24.74
N SER A 209 4.21 -3.53 24.78
CA SER A 209 3.67 -2.52 25.68
C SER A 209 2.19 -2.19 25.39
N LEU A 210 1.77 -2.19 24.12
CA LEU A 210 0.39 -1.87 23.74
C LEU A 210 -0.56 -3.06 23.93
N ASN A 211 -0.04 -4.29 23.86
CA ASN A 211 -0.84 -5.52 23.88
C ASN A 211 -0.67 -6.34 25.16
N LYS A 212 -0.17 -5.73 26.24
CA LYS A 212 0.19 -6.44 27.48
C LYS A 212 -0.90 -7.39 27.98
N GLU A 213 -2.15 -6.93 28.05
CA GLU A 213 -3.28 -7.73 28.55
C GLU A 213 -3.51 -8.98 27.67
N GLU A 214 -3.48 -8.81 26.35
CA GLU A 214 -3.69 -9.94 25.44
C GLU A 214 -2.50 -10.87 25.33
N LEU A 215 -1.28 -10.35 25.51
CA LEU A 215 -0.09 -11.19 25.61
C LEU A 215 -0.03 -11.95 26.93
N GLU A 216 -0.63 -11.45 28.01
CA GLU A 216 -0.82 -12.23 29.25
C GLU A 216 -1.82 -13.39 29.04
N LYS A 217 -2.89 -13.15 28.27
CA LYS A 217 -3.85 -14.21 27.85
C LYS A 217 -3.22 -15.21 26.88
N TYR A 218 -2.37 -14.75 25.97
CA TYR A 218 -1.72 -15.56 24.94
C TYR A 218 -0.18 -15.35 24.87
N PRO A 219 0.60 -15.90 25.83
CA PRO A 219 2.05 -15.60 25.97
C PRO A 219 2.97 -16.06 24.83
N PHE A 220 2.44 -16.85 23.89
CA PHE A 220 3.18 -17.31 22.73
C PHE A 220 2.99 -16.40 21.51
N ILE A 221 2.00 -15.49 21.55
CA ILE A 221 1.90 -14.44 20.55
C ILE A 221 3.07 -13.50 20.75
N ARG A 222 3.80 -13.27 19.68
CA ARG A 222 4.97 -12.41 19.62
C ARG A 222 4.87 -11.54 18.39
N PHE A 223 5.73 -10.53 18.33
CA PHE A 223 5.82 -9.66 17.17
C PHE A 223 6.14 -10.41 15.86
N ASP A 224 6.85 -11.54 15.96
CA ASP A 224 7.22 -12.40 14.83
C ASP A 224 6.20 -13.53 14.55
N SER A 225 5.12 -13.63 15.32
CA SER A 225 4.03 -14.57 15.01
C SER A 225 3.39 -14.25 13.67
N SER A 226 2.94 -15.28 12.97
CA SER A 226 2.46 -15.23 11.59
C SER A 226 1.36 -14.20 11.34
N GLY A 227 0.35 -14.10 12.21
CA GLY A 227 -0.73 -13.12 12.07
C GLY A 227 -0.25 -11.67 12.19
N VAL A 228 0.72 -11.41 13.08
CA VAL A 228 1.35 -10.09 13.26
C VAL A 228 2.27 -9.78 12.08
N LYS A 229 3.02 -10.77 11.60
CA LYS A 229 3.89 -10.64 10.43
C LYS A 229 3.10 -10.35 9.15
N ASP A 230 2.01 -11.10 8.89
CA ASP A 230 1.12 -10.84 7.74
C ASP A 230 0.55 -9.42 7.78
N HIS A 231 0.23 -8.94 8.98
CA HIS A 231 -0.25 -7.58 9.17
C HIS A 231 0.74 -6.54 8.61
N TYR A 232 1.99 -6.54 9.08
CA TYR A 232 2.97 -5.55 8.66
C TYR A 232 3.50 -5.78 7.23
N GLN A 233 3.51 -7.02 6.74
CA GLN A 233 4.01 -7.32 5.40
C GLN A 233 3.00 -6.99 4.30
N ARG A 234 1.70 -7.18 4.55
CA ARG A 234 0.68 -7.05 3.52
C ARG A 234 -0.50 -6.20 3.97
N TYR A 235 -1.09 -6.53 5.11
CA TYR A 235 -2.40 -6.01 5.50
C TYR A 235 -2.40 -4.49 5.67
N GLU A 236 -1.49 -3.97 6.48
CA GLU A 236 -1.30 -2.55 6.77
C GLU A 236 -1.01 -1.78 5.47
N ARG A 237 -0.20 -2.35 4.59
CA ARG A 237 0.08 -1.77 3.28
C ARG A 237 -1.20 -1.61 2.46
N GLN A 238 -2.00 -2.67 2.33
CA GLN A 238 -3.20 -2.68 1.50
C GLN A 238 -4.33 -1.82 2.06
N LYS A 239 -4.52 -1.83 3.38
CA LYS A 239 -5.69 -1.21 4.03
C LYS A 239 -5.43 0.21 4.54
N LEU A 240 -4.17 0.61 4.72
CA LEU A 240 -3.82 1.92 5.26
C LEU A 240 -2.84 2.69 4.37
N ILE A 241 -1.65 2.14 4.11
CA ILE A 241 -0.58 2.89 3.44
C ILE A 241 -0.94 3.21 1.98
N LEU A 242 -1.39 2.22 1.22
CA LEU A 242 -1.69 2.35 -0.20
C LEU A 242 -2.89 3.30 -0.47
N PRO A 243 -4.03 3.21 0.27
CA PRO A 243 -5.10 4.19 0.16
C PRO A 243 -4.66 5.63 0.42
N ILE A 244 -3.89 5.87 1.49
CA ILE A 244 -3.35 7.22 1.79
C ILE A 244 -2.44 7.69 0.66
N MET A 245 -1.50 6.84 0.23
CA MET A 245 -0.55 7.17 -0.83
C MET A 245 -1.26 7.57 -2.13
N ALA A 246 -2.29 6.84 -2.53
CA ALA A 246 -3.05 7.16 -3.73
C ALA A 246 -3.80 8.49 -3.60
N LEU A 247 -4.46 8.76 -2.47
CA LEU A 247 -5.18 10.02 -2.23
C LEU A 247 -4.25 11.23 -2.25
N ILE A 248 -3.10 11.16 -1.57
CA ILE A 248 -2.16 12.30 -1.52
C ILE A 248 -1.47 12.54 -2.86
N GLN A 249 -1.33 11.53 -3.72
CA GLN A 249 -0.72 11.70 -5.03
C GLN A 249 -1.67 12.32 -6.06
N VAL A 250 -2.97 12.07 -5.97
CA VAL A 250 -3.95 12.68 -6.88
C VAL A 250 -4.39 14.07 -6.43
N SER A 251 -4.00 14.51 -5.24
CA SER A 251 -4.48 15.75 -4.62
C SER A 251 -3.42 16.49 -3.79
N PRO A 252 -2.95 17.65 -4.26
CA PRO A 252 -2.08 18.54 -3.48
C PRO A 252 -2.67 18.92 -2.12
N CYS A 253 -3.98 19.17 -2.04
CA CYS A 253 -4.64 19.50 -0.78
C CYS A 253 -4.71 18.31 0.17
N ALA A 254 -4.95 17.09 -0.32
CA ALA A 254 -4.89 15.89 0.50
C ALA A 254 -3.45 15.65 1.00
N MET A 255 -2.43 15.87 0.17
CA MET A 255 -1.03 15.79 0.61
C MET A 255 -0.72 16.81 1.70
N ALA A 256 -1.13 18.07 1.53
CA ALA A 256 -0.93 19.11 2.53
C ALA A 256 -1.66 18.79 3.85
N GLU A 257 -2.88 18.30 3.77
CA GLU A 257 -3.67 17.84 4.91
C GLU A 257 -3.00 16.66 5.62
N PHE A 258 -2.54 15.64 4.90
CA PHE A 258 -1.86 14.50 5.50
C PHE A 258 -0.56 14.93 6.22
N ILE A 259 0.27 15.74 5.56
CA ILE A 259 1.63 16.05 6.03
C ILE A 259 1.65 17.15 7.10
N ASN A 260 0.78 18.17 6.99
CA ASN A 260 0.77 19.35 7.85
C ASN A 260 -0.55 19.54 8.62
N GLY A 261 -1.56 18.71 8.39
CA GLY A 261 -2.85 18.81 9.05
C GLY A 261 -2.79 18.49 10.55
N ASP A 262 -3.83 18.96 11.22
CA ASP A 262 -4.05 18.80 12.66
C ASP A 262 -4.82 17.52 13.01
N TRP A 263 -5.01 16.63 12.04
CA TRP A 263 -5.65 15.34 12.27
C TRP A 263 -4.90 14.51 13.31
N LYS A 264 -5.68 13.67 14.01
CA LYS A 264 -5.24 12.71 15.01
C LYS A 264 -6.02 11.40 14.77
N PRO A 265 -5.45 10.24 15.12
CA PRO A 265 -6.22 8.99 15.18
C PRO A 265 -7.44 9.19 16.07
N LEU A 266 -8.55 8.56 15.71
CA LEU A 266 -9.72 8.58 16.57
C LEU A 266 -9.49 7.66 17.75
N ASP A 267 -9.71 8.20 18.96
CA ASP A 267 -9.72 7.40 20.18
C ASP A 267 -11.15 6.95 20.56
N ARG A 268 -12.14 7.22 19.69
CA ARG A 268 -13.57 7.03 19.99
C ARG A 268 -13.99 5.57 20.10
N THR A 269 -13.29 4.65 19.44
CA THR A 269 -13.67 3.24 19.41
C THR A 269 -12.67 2.39 20.20
N PRO A 270 -13.02 1.94 21.42
CA PRO A 270 -12.33 0.81 22.04
C PRO A 270 -12.57 -0.49 21.27
N ARG A 271 -13.43 -0.46 20.24
CA ARG A 271 -13.79 -1.62 19.45
C ARG A 271 -12.68 -1.94 18.45
N PHE A 272 -12.24 -3.18 18.51
CA PHE A 272 -11.45 -3.80 17.48
C PHE A 272 -12.39 -4.27 16.38
N ASP A 273 -11.98 -4.10 15.14
CA ASP A 273 -12.72 -4.57 13.98
C ASP A 273 -11.81 -5.46 13.11
N PRO A 274 -12.37 -6.36 12.28
CA PRO A 274 -11.55 -7.25 11.44
C PRO A 274 -10.62 -6.50 10.48
N GLU A 275 -10.97 -5.26 10.11
CA GLU A 275 -10.16 -4.40 9.27
C GLU A 275 -9.14 -3.56 10.04
N GLY A 276 -9.41 -3.23 11.29
CA GLY A 276 -8.61 -2.35 12.13
C GLY A 276 -8.44 -0.95 11.57
N THR A 277 -9.31 -0.54 10.64
CA THR A 277 -9.30 0.76 9.96
C THR A 277 -10.15 1.80 10.69
N GLY A 278 -10.95 1.40 11.68
CA GLY A 278 -11.85 2.31 12.41
C GLY A 278 -11.15 3.53 13.03
N THR A 279 -9.91 3.38 13.52
CA THR A 279 -9.11 4.50 14.07
C THR A 279 -8.69 5.53 13.00
N MET A 280 -8.76 5.15 11.72
CA MET A 280 -8.26 5.88 10.56
C MET A 280 -9.35 6.42 9.63
N GLU A 281 -10.61 6.07 9.88
CA GLU A 281 -11.75 6.51 9.06
C GLU A 281 -11.80 8.03 8.92
N TYR A 282 -11.55 8.78 10.01
CA TYR A 282 -11.55 10.24 9.96
C TYR A 282 -10.44 10.81 9.08
N LEU A 283 -9.23 10.23 9.17
CA LEU A 283 -8.14 10.66 8.31
C LEU A 283 -8.49 10.38 6.85
N LEU A 284 -8.88 9.15 6.53
CA LEU A 284 -9.24 8.76 5.17
C LEU A 284 -10.40 9.60 4.63
N PHE A 285 -11.37 9.95 5.48
CA PHE A 285 -12.48 10.84 5.14
C PHE A 285 -11.96 12.22 4.74
N ARG A 286 -11.14 12.86 5.58
CA ARG A 286 -10.56 14.17 5.26
C ARG A 286 -9.77 14.12 3.96
N LEU A 287 -8.93 13.09 3.77
CA LEU A 287 -8.13 12.96 2.56
C LEU A 287 -8.99 12.73 1.31
N LEU A 288 -10.00 11.87 1.39
CA LEU A 288 -10.94 11.60 0.30
C LEU A 288 -11.64 12.87 -0.16
N PHE A 289 -12.24 13.64 0.75
CA PHE A 289 -12.98 14.84 0.37
C PHE A 289 -12.08 15.98 -0.11
N LYS A 290 -10.83 16.07 0.38
CA LYS A 290 -9.81 16.96 -0.23
C LYS A 290 -9.49 16.55 -1.65
N ALA A 291 -9.31 15.24 -1.89
CA ALA A 291 -9.03 14.72 -3.23
C ALA A 291 -10.19 14.93 -4.21
N LEU A 292 -11.42 14.68 -3.78
CA LEU A 292 -12.62 14.96 -4.57
C LEU A 292 -12.69 16.44 -4.99
N ASN A 293 -12.43 17.36 -4.07
CA ASN A 293 -12.46 18.79 -4.34
C ASN A 293 -11.37 19.22 -5.35
N ASP A 294 -10.15 18.73 -5.19
CA ASP A 294 -9.05 19.02 -6.12
C ASP A 294 -9.34 18.46 -7.51
N LEU A 295 -9.77 17.19 -7.59
CA LEU A 295 -10.11 16.53 -8.86
C LEU A 295 -11.30 17.19 -9.56
N ALA A 296 -12.30 17.67 -8.81
CA ALA A 296 -13.43 18.40 -9.39
C ALA A 296 -12.99 19.75 -10.00
N ALA A 297 -12.02 20.42 -9.37
CA ALA A 297 -11.49 21.70 -9.82
C ALA A 297 -10.57 21.57 -11.04
N THR A 298 -9.69 20.55 -11.06
CA THR A 298 -8.64 20.44 -12.08
C THR A 298 -8.93 19.43 -13.18
N ARG A 299 -9.71 18.38 -12.88
CA ARG A 299 -10.03 17.28 -13.81
C ARG A 299 -8.79 16.60 -14.40
N SER A 300 -7.68 16.65 -13.68
CA SER A 300 -6.40 16.10 -14.11
C SER A 300 -5.65 15.50 -12.94
N ILE A 301 -4.86 14.46 -13.20
CA ILE A 301 -3.84 13.96 -12.28
C ILE A 301 -2.50 13.90 -13.02
N ASP A 302 -1.41 13.99 -12.27
CA ASP A 302 -0.07 13.86 -12.82
C ASP A 302 0.31 12.38 -12.95
N GLY A 303 0.66 11.95 -14.16
CA GLY A 303 0.93 10.54 -14.45
C GLY A 303 2.29 10.02 -13.96
N GLU A 304 3.13 10.85 -13.32
CA GLU A 304 4.47 10.46 -12.85
C GLU A 304 4.47 9.75 -11.48
N GLY A 305 3.31 9.61 -10.82
CA GLY A 305 3.17 8.94 -9.52
C GLY A 305 2.91 7.43 -9.59
N ILE A 306 2.30 6.86 -8.54
CA ILE A 306 1.67 5.54 -8.57
C ILE A 306 0.26 5.60 -9.16
N ALA A 307 -0.41 6.76 -9.12
CA ALA A 307 -1.74 6.94 -9.72
C ALA A 307 -1.63 7.23 -11.22
N ARG A 308 -2.37 6.46 -12.02
CA ARG A 308 -2.44 6.57 -13.48
C ARG A 308 -3.68 7.33 -13.93
N MET A 309 -4.83 7.01 -13.32
CA MET A 309 -6.11 7.64 -13.62
C MET A 309 -6.95 7.76 -12.35
N ALA A 310 -7.87 8.73 -12.33
CA ALA A 310 -8.86 8.88 -11.28
C ALA A 310 -10.24 9.17 -11.90
N TRP A 311 -11.28 8.54 -11.37
CA TRP A 311 -12.65 8.71 -11.82
C TRP A 311 -13.57 8.98 -10.64
N LEU A 312 -14.45 9.95 -10.82
CA LEU A 312 -15.56 10.19 -9.91
C LEU A 312 -16.78 9.39 -10.37
N ARG A 313 -17.61 8.97 -9.41
CA ARG A 313 -18.89 8.30 -9.68
C ARG A 313 -19.70 9.08 -10.73
N LYS A 314 -20.22 8.38 -11.74
CA LYS A 314 -21.11 8.95 -12.76
C LYS A 314 -22.52 9.00 -12.20
N SER A 315 -23.20 10.15 -12.28
CA SER A 315 -24.47 10.45 -11.59
C SER A 315 -25.68 9.56 -11.93
N ASN A 316 -25.59 8.60 -12.86
CA ASN A 316 -26.77 7.95 -13.45
C ASN A 316 -26.74 6.41 -13.48
N ASN A 317 -25.73 5.75 -12.92
CA ASN A 317 -25.70 4.29 -12.90
C ASN A 317 -26.36 3.75 -11.64
N VAL A 318 -27.29 2.81 -11.82
CA VAL A 318 -27.81 1.97 -10.73
C VAL A 318 -26.62 1.29 -10.08
N VAL A 319 -26.53 1.38 -8.75
CA VAL A 319 -25.51 0.72 -7.93
C VAL A 319 -25.44 -0.76 -8.33
N SER A 320 -24.35 -1.16 -8.97
CA SER A 320 -24.08 -2.56 -9.29
C SER A 320 -23.31 -3.20 -8.14
N ASP A 321 -23.65 -4.44 -7.80
CA ASP A 321 -23.05 -5.21 -6.69
C ASP A 321 -21.56 -5.57 -6.92
N ASP A 322 -21.00 -5.24 -8.07
CA ASP A 322 -19.64 -5.57 -8.50
C ASP A 322 -18.56 -4.55 -8.08
N GLY A 323 -18.90 -3.62 -7.17
CA GLY A 323 -17.97 -2.59 -6.71
C GLY A 323 -17.85 -1.40 -7.66
N GLY A 324 -18.72 -1.31 -8.67
CA GLY A 324 -18.77 -0.23 -9.66
C GLY A 324 -19.27 1.13 -9.16
N ASP A 325 -19.68 1.25 -7.90
CA ASP A 325 -20.27 2.49 -7.35
C ASP A 325 -19.38 3.23 -6.34
N ALA A 326 -18.06 3.12 -6.40
CA ALA A 326 -17.21 3.95 -5.54
C ALA A 326 -17.38 5.46 -5.86
N LEU A 327 -17.34 6.33 -4.84
CA LEU A 327 -17.33 7.79 -5.05
C LEU A 327 -16.12 8.23 -5.86
N LEU A 328 -14.96 7.65 -5.55
CA LEU A 328 -13.69 7.85 -6.23
C LEU A 328 -13.06 6.50 -6.52
N THR A 329 -12.63 6.31 -7.77
CA THR A 329 -11.78 5.18 -8.17
C THR A 329 -10.45 5.73 -8.66
N ILE A 330 -9.34 5.21 -8.13
CA ILE A 330 -7.99 5.54 -8.58
C ILE A 330 -7.37 4.27 -9.19
N VAL A 331 -6.97 4.35 -10.46
CA VAL A 331 -6.20 3.32 -11.13
C VAL A 331 -4.73 3.57 -10.88
N LEU A 332 -4.02 2.55 -10.44
CA LEU A 332 -2.59 2.59 -10.20
C LEU A 332 -1.80 2.17 -11.44
N ASN A 333 -0.52 2.56 -11.50
CA ASN A 333 0.39 2.20 -12.58
C ASN A 333 0.69 0.70 -12.63
N ASP A 334 0.50 -0.02 -11.52
CA ASP A 334 0.57 -1.48 -11.47
C ASP A 334 -0.72 -2.16 -11.94
N GLY A 335 -1.76 -1.42 -12.36
CA GLY A 335 -3.03 -1.98 -12.81
C GLY A 335 -4.02 -2.34 -11.72
N ARG A 336 -3.70 -2.09 -10.45
CA ARG A 336 -4.70 -2.16 -9.37
C ARG A 336 -5.66 -0.97 -9.45
N ARG A 337 -6.88 -1.17 -8.98
CA ARG A 337 -7.88 -0.13 -8.71
C ARG A 337 -8.07 -0.01 -7.21
N LEU A 338 -8.03 1.22 -6.72
CA LEU A 338 -8.45 1.57 -5.38
C LEU A 338 -9.79 2.27 -5.46
N TYR A 339 -10.73 1.74 -4.71
CA TYR A 339 -12.08 2.25 -4.62
C TYR A 339 -12.28 2.91 -3.27
N PHE A 340 -12.86 4.09 -3.28
CA PHE A 340 -13.15 4.88 -2.10
C PHE A 340 -14.62 5.27 -2.12
N ASP A 341 -15.29 4.97 -1.03
CA ASP A 341 -16.63 5.47 -0.74
C ASP A 341 -16.62 6.05 0.68
N GLY A 342 -17.52 6.98 0.94
CA GLY A 342 -17.57 7.63 2.23
C GLY A 342 -18.75 8.58 2.35
N GLY A 343 -19.21 8.72 3.58
CA GLY A 343 -20.35 9.56 3.90
C GLY A 343 -20.30 10.00 5.34
N PHE A 344 -21.30 10.78 5.73
CA PHE A 344 -21.54 11.13 7.12
C PHE A 344 -23.04 11.29 7.34
N ASP A 345 -23.49 10.96 8.55
CA ASP A 345 -24.84 11.28 8.98
C ASP A 345 -24.88 12.66 9.66
N THR A 346 -25.94 13.41 9.38
CA THR A 346 -26.27 14.68 10.04
C THR A 346 -27.42 14.54 11.03
N ASP A 347 -28.08 13.37 11.07
CA ASP A 347 -29.13 13.05 12.03
C ASP A 347 -28.49 12.80 13.40
N HIS A 348 -28.18 13.89 14.09
CA HIS A 348 -27.73 13.83 15.46
C HIS A 348 -28.96 13.57 16.35
N ASP A 349 -28.96 12.44 17.08
CA ASP A 349 -29.88 12.31 18.20
C ASP A 349 -29.64 13.49 19.15
N MET A 350 -30.65 14.33 19.36
CA MET A 350 -30.53 15.59 20.13
C MET A 350 -30.09 15.35 21.58
N GLY A 351 -30.03 14.09 22.04
CA GLY A 351 -29.57 13.67 23.36
C GLY A 351 -28.08 13.32 23.49
N SER A 352 -27.35 13.11 22.40
CA SER A 352 -25.94 12.70 22.44
C SER A 352 -24.97 13.86 22.32
N ARG A 353 -23.75 13.68 22.82
CA ARG A 353 -22.71 14.70 22.69
C ARG A 353 -22.27 14.75 21.22
N PRO A 354 -22.16 15.94 20.60
CA PRO A 354 -21.66 16.07 19.21
C PRO A 354 -20.28 15.43 18.98
N GLU A 355 -19.50 15.28 20.04
CA GLU A 355 -18.18 14.64 20.02
C GLU A 355 -18.22 13.11 20.14
N GLU A 356 -19.39 12.50 20.34
CA GLU A 356 -19.56 11.05 20.43
C GLU A 356 -20.28 10.49 19.18
N ASP A 357 -21.03 11.32 18.45
CA ASP A 357 -22.01 10.90 17.42
C ASP A 357 -21.77 11.44 15.99
N MET A 358 -20.55 11.88 15.66
CA MET A 358 -20.25 12.12 14.24
C MET A 358 -19.95 10.80 13.54
N ASP A 359 -21.01 10.20 12.98
CA ASP A 359 -20.96 9.00 12.16
C ASP A 359 -20.53 9.35 10.74
N TYR A 360 -19.24 9.65 10.54
CA TYR A 360 -18.65 9.50 9.21
C TYR A 360 -18.17 8.07 9.05
N TRP A 361 -18.19 7.61 7.81
CA TRP A 361 -17.64 6.32 7.44
C TRP A 361 -16.82 6.48 6.17
N VAL A 362 -15.78 5.68 6.04
CA VAL A 362 -15.04 5.55 4.79
C VAL A 362 -14.77 4.09 4.54
N ARG A 363 -15.14 3.64 3.35
CA ARG A 363 -14.85 2.30 2.88
C ARG A 363 -13.77 2.38 1.81
N THR A 364 -12.75 1.54 1.97
CA THR A 364 -11.72 1.35 0.94
C THR A 364 -11.64 -0.12 0.56
N TRP A 365 -11.56 -0.38 -0.74
CA TRP A 365 -11.33 -1.73 -1.25
C TRP A 365 -10.47 -1.68 -2.50
N THR A 366 -9.83 -2.80 -2.79
CA THR A 366 -8.94 -2.95 -3.93
C THR A 366 -9.57 -3.89 -4.95
N GLY A 367 -9.27 -3.67 -6.21
CA GLY A 367 -9.53 -4.61 -7.29
C GLY A 367 -8.52 -4.38 -8.39
N PHE A 368 -8.85 -4.84 -9.59
CA PHE A 368 -7.97 -4.70 -10.74
C PHE A 368 -8.65 -3.96 -11.89
N ASP A 369 -7.84 -3.30 -12.71
CA ASP A 369 -8.30 -2.62 -13.91
C ASP A 369 -8.42 -3.63 -15.06
N GLU A 370 -9.65 -4.01 -15.38
CA GLU A 370 -9.90 -5.00 -16.44
C GLU A 370 -9.41 -4.58 -17.83
N ASP A 371 -9.34 -3.28 -18.11
CA ASP A 371 -8.92 -2.77 -19.41
C ASP A 371 -7.39 -2.78 -19.53
N LEU A 372 -6.70 -2.36 -18.48
CA LEU A 372 -5.23 -2.36 -18.43
C LEU A 372 -4.67 -3.78 -18.27
N CYS A 373 -5.38 -4.62 -17.52
CA CYS A 373 -5.02 -6.01 -17.29
C CYS A 373 -5.80 -6.96 -18.21
N ARG A 374 -6.29 -6.48 -19.35
CA ARG A 374 -7.10 -7.29 -20.26
C ARG A 374 -6.31 -8.50 -20.77
N GLY A 375 -6.81 -9.69 -20.47
CA GLY A 375 -6.16 -10.96 -20.78
C GLY A 375 -5.03 -11.35 -19.82
N LEU A 376 -4.61 -10.45 -18.93
CA LEU A 376 -3.53 -10.69 -17.96
C LEU A 376 -4.02 -11.35 -16.67
N LEU A 377 -5.25 -11.05 -16.25
CA LEU A 377 -5.82 -11.60 -15.02
C LEU A 377 -6.73 -12.77 -15.33
N PHE A 378 -6.65 -13.77 -14.47
CA PHE A 378 -7.58 -14.88 -14.48
C PHE A 378 -8.95 -14.41 -13.99
N LYS A 379 -9.99 -15.00 -14.58
CA LYS A 379 -11.38 -14.90 -14.16
C LYS A 379 -11.85 -16.24 -13.62
N ALA A 380 -13.00 -16.24 -12.96
CA ALA A 380 -13.64 -17.49 -12.52
C ALA A 380 -13.88 -18.47 -13.69
N GLU A 381 -14.18 -17.95 -14.88
CA GLU A 381 -14.35 -18.75 -16.11
C GLU A 381 -13.06 -19.36 -16.66
N ASP A 382 -11.89 -18.84 -16.28
CA ASP A 382 -10.60 -19.41 -16.69
C ASP A 382 -10.23 -20.66 -15.89
N VAL A 383 -10.90 -20.92 -14.77
CA VAL A 383 -10.68 -22.11 -13.93
C VAL A 383 -11.49 -23.29 -14.49
N LYS A 384 -10.83 -24.13 -15.30
CA LYS A 384 -11.47 -25.29 -15.97
C LYS A 384 -11.84 -26.41 -15.01
N ASP A 385 -10.96 -26.67 -14.04
CA ASP A 385 -11.11 -27.73 -13.05
C ASP A 385 -10.63 -27.22 -11.68
N ALA A 386 -11.56 -26.59 -10.95
CA ALA A 386 -11.27 -26.03 -9.64
C ALA A 386 -10.88 -27.10 -8.61
N SER A 387 -11.47 -28.30 -8.69
CA SER A 387 -11.16 -29.44 -7.83
C SER A 387 -9.73 -29.93 -8.05
N ALA A 388 -9.30 -30.09 -9.31
CA ALA A 388 -7.92 -30.44 -9.63
C ALA A 388 -6.92 -29.35 -9.22
N LEU A 389 -7.27 -28.07 -9.41
CA LEU A 389 -6.43 -26.95 -8.98
C LEU A 389 -6.20 -26.99 -7.46
N ILE A 390 -7.27 -27.12 -6.67
CA ILE A 390 -7.19 -27.26 -5.21
C ILE A 390 -6.36 -28.48 -4.84
N ARG A 391 -6.59 -29.65 -5.46
CA ARG A 391 -5.84 -30.88 -5.18
C ARG A 391 -4.33 -30.67 -5.36
N ARG A 392 -3.92 -29.98 -6.43
CA ARG A 392 -2.51 -29.65 -6.69
C ARG A 392 -1.96 -28.65 -5.68
N LEU A 393 -2.69 -27.59 -5.36
CA LEU A 393 -2.30 -26.60 -4.35
C LEU A 393 -2.16 -27.21 -2.94
N LYS A 394 -2.87 -28.29 -2.66
CA LYS A 394 -2.74 -29.08 -1.42
C LYS A 394 -1.57 -30.05 -1.43
N ASP A 395 -1.05 -30.44 -2.61
CA ASP A 395 -0.05 -31.48 -2.72
C ASP A 395 1.36 -30.96 -2.36
N PRO A 396 1.96 -31.39 -1.24
CA PRO A 396 3.32 -30.98 -0.88
C PRO A 396 4.39 -31.53 -1.83
N CYS A 397 4.06 -32.53 -2.66
CA CYS A 397 4.97 -33.10 -3.65
C CYS A 397 5.04 -32.24 -4.92
N ASP A 398 4.00 -31.48 -5.25
CA ASP A 398 4.01 -30.51 -6.34
C ASP A 398 4.75 -29.24 -5.88
N ARG A 399 6.05 -29.19 -6.21
CA ARG A 399 6.95 -28.10 -5.79
C ARG A 399 6.46 -26.73 -6.26
N VAL A 400 5.91 -26.66 -7.47
CA VAL A 400 5.43 -25.40 -8.05
C VAL A 400 4.15 -24.98 -7.35
N ALA A 401 3.19 -25.89 -7.19
CA ALA A 401 1.95 -25.57 -6.50
C ALA A 401 2.20 -25.17 -5.04
N SER A 402 3.11 -25.85 -4.34
CA SER A 402 3.54 -25.48 -2.99
C SER A 402 4.22 -24.11 -2.93
N HIS A 403 5.06 -23.77 -3.92
CA HIS A 403 5.70 -22.45 -4.02
C HIS A 403 4.68 -21.33 -4.25
N ILE A 404 3.70 -21.56 -5.12
CA ILE A 404 2.61 -20.60 -5.38
C ILE A 404 1.68 -20.47 -4.17
N ALA A 405 1.26 -21.58 -3.55
CA ALA A 405 0.39 -21.56 -2.38
C ALA A 405 1.00 -20.77 -1.20
N ARG A 406 2.33 -20.82 -1.02
CA ARG A 406 3.03 -20.02 0.01
C ARG A 406 2.96 -18.51 -0.22
N LYS A 407 2.64 -18.06 -1.44
CA LYS A 407 2.44 -16.65 -1.75
C LYS A 407 1.00 -16.18 -1.49
N PHE A 408 0.05 -17.10 -1.30
CA PHE A 408 -1.33 -16.76 -0.94
C PHE A 408 -1.43 -16.29 0.51
N SER A 409 -2.53 -15.63 0.86
CA SER A 409 -2.88 -15.35 2.26
C SER A 409 -2.92 -16.62 3.12
N PHE A 410 -2.59 -16.49 4.40
CA PHE A 410 -2.76 -17.60 5.36
C PHE A 410 -4.20 -18.11 5.40
N GLU A 411 -5.17 -17.20 5.21
CA GLU A 411 -6.58 -17.55 5.12
C GLU A 411 -6.86 -18.45 3.91
N ALA A 412 -6.39 -18.07 2.71
CA ALA A 412 -6.55 -18.89 1.51
C ALA A 412 -5.80 -20.23 1.63
N GLN A 413 -4.57 -20.24 2.15
CA GLN A 413 -3.81 -21.47 2.39
C GLN A 413 -4.59 -22.46 3.28
N ARG A 414 -5.25 -21.95 4.32
CA ARG A 414 -6.10 -22.78 5.19
C ARG A 414 -7.38 -23.23 4.53
N ILE A 415 -8.08 -22.34 3.83
CA ILE A 415 -9.28 -22.70 3.09
C ILE A 415 -8.97 -23.86 2.13
N ILE A 416 -7.86 -23.76 1.38
CA ILE A 416 -7.36 -24.81 0.50
C ILE A 416 -7.04 -26.10 1.28
N SER A 417 -6.43 -26.01 2.46
CA SER A 417 -6.05 -27.18 3.25
C SER A 417 -7.25 -28.03 3.70
N TYR A 418 -8.38 -27.40 4.03
CA TYR A 418 -9.54 -28.08 4.60
C TYR A 418 -10.70 -28.30 3.63
N VAL A 419 -10.77 -27.58 2.51
CA VAL A 419 -11.81 -27.84 1.51
C VAL A 419 -11.65 -29.26 0.94
N ASP A 420 -12.79 -29.94 0.78
CA ASP A 420 -12.84 -31.22 0.10
C ASP A 420 -12.47 -31.03 -1.39
N ALA A 421 -11.33 -31.62 -1.78
CA ALA A 421 -10.82 -31.50 -3.14
C ALA A 421 -11.58 -32.38 -4.14
N ASP A 422 -12.37 -33.35 -3.66
CA ASP A 422 -13.19 -34.22 -4.51
C ASP A 422 -14.62 -33.68 -4.68
N GLY A 423 -15.04 -32.75 -3.83
CA GLY A 423 -16.27 -31.99 -3.97
C GLY A 423 -16.20 -30.90 -5.05
N THR A 424 -17.36 -30.39 -5.47
CA THR A 424 -17.46 -29.22 -6.35
C THR A 424 -17.26 -27.94 -5.53
N PRO A 425 -16.18 -27.15 -5.76
CA PRO A 425 -15.94 -25.91 -5.03
C PRO A 425 -17.07 -24.90 -5.25
N SER A 426 -17.42 -24.14 -4.22
CA SER A 426 -18.44 -23.09 -4.36
C SER A 426 -17.96 -21.96 -5.28
N PRO A 427 -18.88 -21.24 -5.97
CA PRO A 427 -18.49 -20.09 -6.80
C PRO A 427 -17.73 -19.00 -6.04
N SER A 428 -18.06 -18.78 -4.76
CA SER A 428 -17.35 -17.82 -3.90
C SER A 428 -15.91 -18.26 -3.63
N LEU A 429 -15.68 -19.56 -3.40
CA LEU A 429 -14.34 -20.11 -3.23
C LEU A 429 -13.53 -19.99 -4.53
N VAL A 430 -14.13 -20.31 -5.68
CA VAL A 430 -13.45 -20.17 -6.98
C VAL A 430 -13.04 -18.72 -7.21
N ARG A 431 -13.94 -17.76 -6.97
CA ARG A 431 -13.64 -16.32 -7.09
C ARG A 431 -12.48 -15.94 -6.18
N ARG A 432 -12.52 -16.37 -4.92
CA ARG A 432 -11.46 -16.10 -3.95
C ARG A 432 -10.10 -16.69 -4.34
N LEU A 433 -10.08 -17.92 -4.89
CA LEU A 433 -8.85 -18.53 -5.40
C LEU A 433 -8.30 -17.73 -6.58
N VAL A 434 -9.16 -17.26 -7.48
CA VAL A 434 -8.78 -16.40 -8.59
C VAL A 434 -8.19 -15.08 -8.09
N ASP A 435 -8.77 -14.46 -7.06
CA ASP A 435 -8.25 -13.23 -6.45
C ASP A 435 -6.82 -13.45 -5.90
N GLU A 436 -6.58 -14.56 -5.19
CA GLU A 436 -5.24 -14.91 -4.68
C GLU A 436 -4.24 -15.20 -5.79
N ILE A 437 -4.65 -15.90 -6.86
CA ILE A 437 -3.81 -16.14 -8.04
C ILE A 437 -3.46 -14.82 -8.72
N ASN A 438 -4.42 -13.91 -8.86
CA ASN A 438 -4.21 -12.60 -9.46
C ASN A 438 -3.28 -11.72 -8.60
N GLU A 439 -3.38 -11.79 -7.28
CA GLU A 439 -2.39 -11.14 -6.39
C GLU A 439 -0.98 -11.69 -6.62
N VAL A 440 -0.84 -12.99 -6.90
CA VAL A 440 0.45 -13.60 -7.28
C VAL A 440 0.92 -13.14 -8.66
N VAL A 441 0.01 -13.03 -9.65
CA VAL A 441 0.32 -12.49 -10.99
C VAL A 441 0.89 -11.08 -10.89
N MET A 442 0.23 -10.22 -10.11
CA MET A 442 0.58 -8.80 -9.95
C MET A 442 1.72 -8.55 -8.95
N GLY A 443 2.24 -9.61 -8.34
CA GLY A 443 3.34 -9.56 -7.39
C GLY A 443 4.72 -9.57 -8.03
N GLU A 444 5.74 -9.87 -7.22
CA GLU A 444 7.10 -10.11 -7.70
C GLU A 444 7.16 -11.33 -8.64
N CYS A 445 8.16 -11.37 -9.52
CA CYS A 445 8.40 -12.51 -10.40
C CYS A 445 8.39 -13.84 -9.61
N VAL A 446 7.55 -14.78 -10.02
CA VAL A 446 7.38 -16.06 -9.32
C VAL A 446 8.38 -17.12 -9.77
N TYR A 447 9.09 -16.87 -10.87
CA TYR A 447 10.03 -17.83 -11.45
C TYR A 447 11.20 -18.10 -10.50
N ASP A 448 11.40 -19.37 -10.19
CA ASP A 448 12.59 -19.91 -9.56
C ASP A 448 13.04 -21.12 -10.39
N GLU A 449 14.28 -21.10 -10.86
CA GLU A 449 14.79 -22.10 -11.80
C GLU A 449 14.67 -23.52 -11.25
N ILE A 450 14.92 -23.72 -9.95
CA ILE A 450 14.86 -25.03 -9.31
C ILE A 450 13.41 -25.51 -9.17
N THR A 451 12.49 -24.59 -8.86
CA THR A 451 11.07 -24.87 -8.69
C THR A 451 10.40 -25.17 -10.02
N PHE A 452 10.72 -24.43 -11.08
CA PHE A 452 10.09 -24.54 -12.40
C PHE A 452 10.80 -25.49 -13.38
N LYS A 453 11.91 -26.13 -13.00
CA LYS A 453 12.70 -27.01 -13.90
C LYS A 453 11.90 -28.14 -14.56
N ASP A 454 10.87 -28.65 -13.89
CA ASP A 454 10.07 -29.79 -14.35
C ASP A 454 8.76 -29.34 -15.03
N VAL A 455 8.51 -28.03 -15.11
CA VAL A 455 7.35 -27.47 -15.80
C VAL A 455 7.64 -27.42 -17.30
N ALA A 456 6.74 -27.98 -18.10
CA ALA A 456 6.80 -27.86 -19.55
C ALA A 456 6.41 -26.44 -20.00
N LEU A 457 7.37 -25.51 -19.93
CA LEU A 457 7.17 -24.12 -20.32
C LEU A 457 6.93 -23.99 -21.83
N SER A 458 5.94 -23.20 -22.20
CA SER A 458 5.65 -22.88 -23.60
C SER A 458 6.76 -22.05 -24.23
N ALA A 459 6.82 -22.05 -25.57
CA ALA A 459 7.82 -21.26 -26.31
C ALA A 459 7.68 -19.74 -26.04
N SER A 460 6.44 -19.26 -25.84
CA SER A 460 6.14 -17.88 -25.43
C SER A 460 6.71 -17.57 -24.05
N THR A 461 6.46 -18.43 -23.06
CA THR A 461 6.97 -18.25 -21.68
C THR A 461 8.51 -18.24 -21.65
N LEU A 462 9.16 -19.15 -22.39
CA LEU A 462 10.62 -19.17 -22.51
C LEU A 462 11.17 -17.88 -23.14
N THR A 463 10.43 -17.26 -24.06
CA THR A 463 10.83 -16.00 -24.68
C THR A 463 10.74 -14.84 -23.68
N LEU A 464 9.63 -14.75 -22.94
CA LEU A 464 9.45 -13.76 -21.88
C LEU A 464 10.54 -13.88 -20.80
N LEU A 465 10.86 -15.11 -20.40
CA LEU A 465 11.90 -15.38 -19.40
C LEU A 465 13.29 -14.93 -19.88
N ARG A 466 13.66 -15.19 -21.14
CA ARG A 466 14.92 -14.71 -21.73
C ARG A 466 15.01 -13.19 -21.76
N ASN A 467 13.90 -12.53 -22.08
CA ASN A 467 13.84 -11.06 -22.08
C ASN A 467 14.03 -10.51 -20.67
N LYS A 468 13.35 -11.09 -19.66
CA LYS A 468 13.48 -10.69 -18.26
C LYS A 468 14.92 -10.81 -17.74
N LEU A 469 15.58 -11.94 -18.03
CA LEU A 469 16.97 -12.19 -17.64
C LEU A 469 17.98 -11.22 -18.29
N SER A 470 17.56 -10.50 -19.33
CA SER A 470 18.40 -9.51 -20.02
C SER A 470 18.41 -8.11 -19.35
N GLY A 471 17.72 -7.93 -18.22
CA GLY A 471 17.99 -6.80 -17.29
C GLY A 471 16.84 -5.81 -17.04
N GLY A 472 15.57 -6.22 -17.16
CA GLY A 472 14.43 -5.39 -16.81
C GLY A 472 14.09 -5.41 -15.31
N GLY A 473 13.82 -4.24 -14.71
CA GLY A 473 13.23 -4.14 -13.36
C GLY A 473 11.81 -4.75 -13.30
N ALA A 474 11.17 -4.72 -12.13
CA ALA A 474 9.76 -5.12 -12.03
C ALA A 474 8.90 -4.20 -12.90
N THR A 475 8.27 -4.77 -13.93
CA THR A 475 7.48 -4.03 -14.93
C THR A 475 6.24 -4.82 -15.27
N PHE A 476 5.36 -4.24 -16.09
CA PHE A 476 4.23 -4.96 -16.70
C PHE A 476 4.64 -6.30 -17.34
N GLU A 477 5.88 -6.43 -17.83
CA GLU A 477 6.43 -7.68 -18.38
C GLU A 477 6.50 -8.80 -17.32
N ASP A 478 6.71 -8.47 -16.04
CA ASP A 478 6.75 -9.45 -14.96
C ASP A 478 5.37 -10.05 -14.72
N TYR A 479 4.31 -9.24 -14.84
CA TYR A 479 2.95 -9.73 -14.70
C TYR A 479 2.60 -10.68 -15.84
N VAL A 480 2.95 -10.30 -17.08
CA VAL A 480 2.73 -11.15 -18.26
C VAL A 480 3.50 -12.47 -18.11
N LEU A 481 4.75 -12.41 -17.63
CA LEU A 481 5.56 -13.59 -17.34
C LEU A 481 4.93 -14.45 -16.22
N ASN A 482 4.47 -13.85 -15.13
CA ASN A 482 3.82 -14.56 -14.03
C ASN A 482 2.54 -15.27 -14.51
N HIS A 483 1.68 -14.58 -15.27
CA HIS A 483 0.47 -15.19 -15.84
C HIS A 483 0.81 -16.39 -16.75
N ALA A 484 1.81 -16.24 -17.62
CA ALA A 484 2.25 -17.31 -18.51
C ALA A 484 2.83 -18.51 -17.74
N LEU A 485 3.66 -18.25 -16.71
CA LEU A 485 4.23 -19.28 -15.83
C LEU A 485 3.14 -20.05 -15.08
N LEU A 486 2.12 -19.36 -14.56
CA LEU A 486 1.01 -20.00 -13.84
C LEU A 486 0.12 -20.80 -14.80
N SER A 487 -0.12 -20.29 -16.01
CA SER A 487 -0.86 -21.02 -17.05
C SER A 487 -0.17 -22.33 -17.45
N ASP A 488 1.16 -22.30 -17.63
CA ASP A 488 1.96 -23.49 -17.96
C ASP A 488 2.04 -24.44 -16.75
N ALA A 489 2.29 -23.92 -15.55
CA ALA A 489 2.40 -24.72 -14.33
C ALA A 489 1.10 -25.44 -13.98
N PHE A 490 -0.05 -24.78 -14.17
CA PHE A 490 -1.38 -25.30 -13.89
C PHE A 490 -2.13 -25.71 -15.16
N ALA A 491 -1.40 -26.17 -16.19
CA ALA A 491 -1.98 -26.66 -17.42
C ALA A 491 -3.08 -27.72 -17.14
N GLY A 492 -4.25 -27.51 -17.75
CA GLY A 492 -5.45 -28.34 -17.53
C GLY A 492 -6.36 -27.85 -16.40
N CYS A 493 -5.83 -27.14 -15.41
CA CYS A 493 -6.62 -26.50 -14.34
C CYS A 493 -7.01 -25.06 -14.72
N LEU A 494 -6.09 -24.32 -15.34
CA LEU A 494 -6.29 -22.96 -15.82
C LEU A 494 -6.34 -22.91 -17.35
N THR A 495 -7.08 -21.93 -17.87
CA THR A 495 -7.12 -21.62 -19.30
C THR A 495 -6.00 -20.66 -19.64
N HIS A 496 -5.15 -21.07 -20.58
CA HIS A 496 -4.19 -20.15 -21.18
C HIS A 496 -4.93 -19.26 -22.18
N THR A 497 -5.32 -18.07 -21.74
CA THR A 497 -5.79 -17.03 -22.66
C THR A 497 -4.56 -16.41 -23.32
N ILE A 498 -4.43 -16.58 -24.64
CA ILE A 498 -3.33 -15.98 -25.40
C ILE A 498 -3.55 -14.46 -25.42
N ILE A 499 -2.66 -13.72 -24.77
CA ILE A 499 -2.62 -12.25 -24.73
C ILE A 499 -2.00 -11.72 -26.03
#